data_AF-A0A7W4UFH7-F1
#
_entry.id   AF-A0A7W4UFH7-F1
#
_cell.length_a   1.000
_cell.length_b   1.000
_cell.length_c   1.000
_cell.angle_alpha   90.00
_cell.angle_beta   90.00
_cell.angle_gamma   90.00
#
_symmetry.space_group_name_H-M   'P 1'
#
loop_
_entity.id
_entity.type
_entity.pdbx_description
1 polymer ?
#
loop_
_entity_poly.entity_id
_entity_poly.type
_entity_poly.pdbx_seq_one_letter_code
_entity_poly.pdbx_strand_id
1 'polypeptide(L)'
;MAEFVRSDPSMWEAVFADPSVPLDRAVVRQIIDDQRRPSRRWLYPVAMVLSRVLVTIIRVLKRVLPFRWMPLGTMDSLCVWFLRRCVSPDAVDLLLRHFVIETNLMNFVIRNTPVGIEPVTLRPESLSELGNQAVVEHDVNVYDVLIALDVVPLVARDPLDFRHLDIPPLDAERHRRRLVRLDIQTALCFMNIPFSVALTSDEYRRAVHSMRFDDSFLEILAVITGDDTFRHWKLAGMSLWMDSNVDVPRMVYRHALVCEYAHAQLVKLAGGQYPRDTSVALD
;
A
#
# COMPACT_ATOMS: atom_id res chain seq x y z
N MET A 1 35.41 -1.08 -37.01
CA MET A 1 34.09 -0.77 -36.45
C MET A 1 34.22 -0.90 -34.94
N ALA A 2 34.47 0.21 -34.25
CA ALA A 2 34.61 0.20 -32.80
C ALA A 2 33.23 0.03 -32.15
N GLU A 3 33.19 -0.91 -31.23
CA GLU A 3 32.05 -1.51 -30.56
C GLU A 3 31.25 -0.48 -29.76
N PHE A 4 29.93 -0.43 -29.99
CA PHE A 4 28.98 0.36 -29.22
C PHE A 4 28.83 -0.23 -27.79
N VAL A 5 29.83 -0.06 -26.93
CA VAL A 5 29.58 -0.11 -25.48
C VAL A 5 29.13 1.27 -25.06
N ARG A 6 27.87 1.59 -25.41
CA ARG A 6 27.20 2.82 -25.00
C ARG A 6 26.91 2.71 -23.50
N SER A 7 27.83 3.24 -22.68
CA SER A 7 27.66 3.73 -21.31
C SER A 7 26.81 2.87 -20.37
N ASP A 8 27.43 2.20 -19.39
CA ASP A 8 26.79 1.46 -18.28
C ASP A 8 25.71 2.33 -17.60
N PRO A 9 24.43 2.23 -18.02
CA PRO A 9 23.40 3.15 -17.59
C PRO A 9 22.90 2.68 -16.23
N SER A 10 22.76 3.61 -15.27
CA SER A 10 22.27 3.17 -13.96
C SER A 10 20.80 2.75 -14.07
N MET A 11 20.48 1.56 -13.54
CA MET A 11 19.11 1.05 -13.47
C MET A 11 18.14 2.07 -12.86
N TRP A 12 18.59 2.82 -11.86
CA TRP A 12 17.79 3.81 -11.15
C TRP A 12 17.51 5.06 -11.98
N GLU A 13 18.45 5.52 -12.81
CA GLU A 13 18.20 6.61 -13.76
C GLU A 13 17.18 6.18 -14.81
N ALA A 14 17.24 4.92 -15.27
CA ALA A 14 16.24 4.40 -16.20
C ALA A 14 14.84 4.37 -15.59
N VAL A 15 14.68 3.88 -14.36
CA VAL A 15 13.38 3.88 -13.64
C VAL A 15 12.92 5.31 -13.35
N PHE A 16 13.81 6.21 -12.95
CA PHE A 16 13.46 7.60 -12.69
C PHE A 16 13.09 8.36 -13.95
N ALA A 17 13.69 8.06 -15.11
CA ALA A 17 13.42 8.70 -16.38
C ALA A 17 12.24 8.08 -17.14
N ASP A 18 11.82 6.85 -16.78
CA ASP A 18 10.74 6.13 -17.44
C ASP A 18 9.49 7.02 -17.52
N PRO A 19 9.03 7.37 -18.74
CA PRO A 19 7.87 8.21 -18.91
C PRO A 19 6.58 7.42 -18.65
N SER A 20 6.59 6.08 -18.80
CA SER A 20 5.41 5.24 -18.65
C SER A 20 4.90 5.12 -17.21
N VAL A 21 5.70 5.50 -16.21
CA VAL A 21 5.31 5.48 -14.80
C VAL A 21 4.33 6.63 -14.51
N PRO A 22 3.07 6.37 -14.13
CA PRO A 22 2.03 7.38 -13.92
C PRO A 22 2.18 8.12 -12.57
N LEU A 23 3.35 8.14 -11.95
CA LEU A 23 3.58 8.72 -10.62
C LEU A 23 4.31 10.06 -10.69
N ASP A 24 4.17 10.86 -9.63
CA ASP A 24 4.98 12.06 -9.40
C ASP A 24 6.48 11.71 -9.31
N ARG A 25 7.34 12.53 -9.94
CA ARG A 25 8.79 12.38 -9.84
C ARG A 25 9.30 12.45 -8.41
N ALA A 26 8.67 13.24 -7.54
CA ALA A 26 9.01 13.29 -6.12
C ALA A 26 8.79 11.92 -5.44
N VAL A 27 7.65 11.29 -5.70
CA VAL A 27 7.29 9.98 -5.15
C VAL A 27 8.18 8.87 -5.74
N VAL A 28 8.44 8.90 -7.05
CA VAL A 28 9.37 7.95 -7.69
C VAL A 28 10.76 8.07 -7.08
N ARG A 29 11.25 9.29 -6.86
CA ARG A 29 12.55 9.52 -6.21
C ARG A 29 12.58 8.95 -4.80
N GLN A 30 11.52 9.17 -4.02
CA GLN A 30 11.39 8.64 -2.67
C GLN A 30 11.39 7.10 -2.64
N ILE A 31 10.67 6.46 -3.57
CA ILE A 31 10.68 5.00 -3.74
C ILE A 31 12.08 4.50 -4.09
N ILE A 32 12.77 5.16 -5.02
CA ILE A 32 14.14 4.82 -5.42
C ILE A 32 15.10 4.95 -4.23
N ASP A 33 15.04 6.06 -3.50
CA ASP A 33 15.91 6.30 -2.36
C ASP A 33 15.67 5.28 -1.23
N ASP A 34 14.43 4.80 -1.06
CA ASP A 34 14.12 3.71 -0.13
C ASP A 34 14.67 2.35 -0.60
N GLN A 35 14.50 2.01 -1.88
CA GLN A 35 15.01 0.75 -2.44
C GLN A 35 16.54 0.70 -2.52
N ARG A 36 17.23 1.85 -2.55
CA ARG A 36 18.70 1.93 -2.57
C ARG A 36 19.34 1.76 -1.19
N ARG A 37 18.56 1.65 -0.11
CA ARG A 37 19.09 1.56 1.25
C ARG A 37 19.92 0.29 1.49
N PRO A 38 20.94 0.34 2.35
CA PRO A 38 21.74 -0.84 2.68
C PRO A 38 20.93 -1.92 3.42
N SER A 39 19.87 -1.54 4.16
CA SER A 39 18.94 -2.49 4.77
C SER A 39 18.29 -3.39 3.71
N ARG A 40 17.95 -2.83 2.54
CA ARG A 40 17.36 -3.57 1.43
C ARG A 40 18.31 -4.62 0.88
N ARG A 41 19.58 -4.25 0.73
CA ARG A 41 20.59 -5.13 0.13
C ARG A 41 21.03 -6.24 1.07
N TRP A 42 21.21 -5.94 2.35
CA TRP A 42 21.87 -6.85 3.29
C TRP A 42 20.91 -7.47 4.31
N LEU A 43 19.94 -6.70 4.81
CA LEU A 43 19.06 -7.13 5.88
C LEU A 43 17.79 -7.80 5.36
N TYR A 44 17.20 -7.30 4.27
CA TYR A 44 15.95 -7.82 3.71
C TYR A 44 15.98 -9.33 3.43
N PRO A 45 17.00 -9.93 2.79
CA PRO A 45 16.99 -11.37 2.50
C PRO A 45 16.92 -12.22 3.77
N VAL A 46 17.65 -11.80 4.82
CA VAL A 46 17.66 -12.49 6.11
C VAL A 46 16.35 -12.24 6.88
N ALA A 47 15.89 -10.99 6.91
CA ALA A 47 14.66 -10.59 7.59
C ALA A 47 13.42 -11.27 7.00
N MET A 48 13.38 -11.45 5.67
CA MET A 48 12.29 -12.12 4.98
C MET A 48 12.19 -13.60 5.38
N VAL A 49 13.32 -14.32 5.39
CA VAL A 49 13.36 -15.73 5.85
C VAL A 49 12.98 -15.83 7.32
N LEU A 50 13.59 -14.99 8.18
CA LEU A 50 13.32 -15.00 9.62
C LEU A 50 11.85 -14.69 9.92
N SER A 51 11.30 -13.65 9.31
CA SER A 51 9.88 -13.28 9.46
C SER A 51 8.97 -14.44 9.06
N ARG A 52 9.23 -15.08 7.91
CA ARG A 52 8.44 -16.22 7.44
C ARG A 52 8.49 -17.39 8.41
N VAL A 53 9.67 -17.74 8.92
CA VAL A 53 9.83 -18.82 9.91
C VAL A 53 9.07 -18.49 11.20
N LEU A 54 9.26 -17.30 11.76
CA LEU A 54 8.60 -16.88 13.01
C LEU A 54 7.09 -16.86 12.88
N VAL A 55 6.55 -16.24 11.82
CA VAL A 55 5.11 -16.18 11.56
C VAL A 55 4.55 -17.59 11.36
N THR A 56 5.29 -18.49 10.70
CA THR A 56 4.85 -19.89 10.54
C THR A 56 4.78 -20.61 11.88
N ILE A 57 5.78 -20.45 12.75
CA ILE A 57 5.79 -21.00 14.11
C ILE A 57 4.60 -20.44 14.91
N ILE A 58 4.38 -19.12 14.90
CA ILE A 58 3.28 -18.48 15.61
C ILE A 58 1.92 -18.99 15.12
N ARG A 59 1.74 -19.14 13.80
CA ARG A 59 0.50 -19.70 13.22
C ARG A 59 0.26 -21.14 13.63
N VAL A 60 1.31 -21.98 13.67
CA VAL A 60 1.21 -23.36 14.13
C VAL A 60 0.83 -23.41 15.62
N LEU A 61 1.47 -22.58 16.45
CA LEU A 61 1.15 -22.53 17.88
C LEU A 61 -0.27 -22.02 18.14
N LYS A 62 -0.72 -21.00 17.41
CA LYS A 62 -2.10 -20.49 17.50
C LYS A 62 -3.15 -21.48 17.04
N ARG A 63 -2.78 -22.47 16.22
CA ARG A 63 -3.67 -23.58 15.88
C ARG A 63 -3.99 -24.46 17.08
N VAL A 64 -3.03 -24.60 18.00
CA VAL A 64 -3.19 -25.35 19.25
C VAL A 64 -3.80 -24.48 20.35
N LEU A 65 -3.47 -23.18 20.36
CA LEU A 65 -3.86 -22.22 21.38
C LEU A 65 -4.55 -20.99 20.76
N PRO A 66 -5.83 -21.11 20.34
CA PRO A 66 -6.53 -20.11 19.53
C PRO A 66 -7.12 -18.95 20.36
N PHE A 67 -6.35 -18.42 21.32
CA PHE A 67 -6.72 -17.22 22.05
C PHE A 67 -5.89 -16.02 21.60
N ARG A 68 -6.34 -14.81 21.96
CA ARG A 68 -5.62 -13.57 21.66
C ARG A 68 -4.43 -13.44 22.63
N TRP A 69 -3.21 -13.56 22.13
CA TRP A 69 -1.99 -13.55 22.96
C TRP A 69 -1.53 -12.14 23.34
N MET A 70 -1.95 -11.12 22.57
CA MET A 70 -1.59 -9.73 22.80
C MET A 70 -2.78 -8.81 22.53
N PRO A 71 -3.08 -7.82 23.40
CA PRO A 71 -4.08 -6.80 23.14
C PRO A 71 -3.74 -5.97 21.90
N LEU A 72 -4.76 -5.51 21.16
CA LEU A 72 -4.57 -4.68 19.96
C LEU A 72 -3.85 -3.36 20.28
N GLY A 73 -4.19 -2.70 21.40
CA GLY A 73 -3.50 -1.46 21.78
C GLY A 73 -2.00 -1.65 22.04
N THR A 74 -1.58 -2.82 22.52
CA THR A 74 -0.16 -3.16 22.68
C THR A 74 0.52 -3.36 21.33
N MET A 75 -0.16 -4.02 20.38
CA MET A 75 0.31 -4.18 19.00
C MET A 75 0.53 -2.82 18.35
N ASP A 76 -0.45 -1.92 18.44
CA ASP A 76 -0.37 -0.58 17.86
C ASP A 76 0.75 0.24 18.48
N SER A 77 0.86 0.22 19.81
CA SER A 77 1.93 0.92 20.54
C SER A 77 3.31 0.41 20.13
N LEU A 78 3.47 -0.90 19.99
CA LEU A 78 4.73 -1.52 19.54
C LEU A 78 5.03 -1.19 18.08
N CYS A 79 4.01 -1.18 17.22
CA CYS A 79 4.11 -0.80 15.81
C CYS A 79 4.56 0.66 15.67
N VAL A 80 3.85 1.60 16.31
CA VAL A 80 4.19 3.04 16.30
C VAL A 80 5.59 3.27 16.89
N TRP A 81 5.94 2.57 17.99
CA TRP A 81 7.28 2.64 18.55
C TRP A 81 8.35 2.17 17.55
N PHE A 82 8.11 1.05 16.87
CA PHE A 82 9.02 0.49 15.87
C PHE A 82 9.17 1.42 14.66
N LEU A 83 8.05 1.91 14.12
CA LEU A 83 8.04 2.89 13.04
C LEU A 83 8.84 4.14 13.41
N ARG A 84 8.65 4.67 14.63
CA ARG A 84 9.33 5.87 15.11
C ARG A 84 10.84 5.67 15.33
N ARG A 85 11.29 4.47 15.72
CA ARG A 85 12.68 4.22 16.13
C ARG A 85 13.55 3.51 15.10
N CYS A 86 12.98 2.66 14.24
CA CYS A 86 13.75 1.74 13.41
C CYS A 86 13.55 1.94 11.90
N VAL A 87 12.43 2.53 11.46
CA VAL A 87 12.11 2.69 10.04
C VAL A 87 12.72 3.99 9.50
N SER A 88 12.96 4.13 8.21
CA SER A 88 13.39 5.43 7.67
C SER A 88 12.21 6.42 7.60
N PRO A 89 12.44 7.75 7.70
CA PRO A 89 11.35 8.72 7.52
C PRO A 89 10.69 8.62 6.14
N ASP A 90 11.46 8.35 5.08
CA ASP A 90 10.90 8.21 3.72
C ASP A 90 9.99 6.98 3.61
N ALA A 91 10.32 5.87 4.28
CA ALA A 91 9.45 4.69 4.35
C ALA A 91 8.20 4.93 5.20
N VAL A 92 8.30 5.72 6.29
CA VAL A 92 7.12 6.11 7.09
C VAL A 92 6.18 7.00 6.28
N ASP A 93 6.74 7.94 5.53
CA ASP A 93 6.01 8.84 4.65
C ASP A 93 5.25 8.06 3.56
N LEU A 94 5.91 7.11 2.88
CA LEU A 94 5.24 6.18 1.95
C LEU A 94 4.15 5.35 2.62
N LEU A 95 4.37 4.92 3.87
CA LEU A 95 3.38 4.16 4.63
C LEU A 95 2.14 5.00 4.94
N LEU A 96 2.29 6.20 5.52
CA LEU A 96 1.17 7.11 5.81
C LEU A 96 0.41 7.48 4.54
N ARG A 97 1.16 7.77 3.46
CA ARG A 97 0.62 8.11 2.15
C ARG A 97 -0.28 7.01 1.60
N HIS A 98 0.10 5.75 1.76
CA HIS A 98 -0.69 4.61 1.32
C HIS A 98 -2.08 4.56 1.98
N PHE A 99 -2.16 4.73 3.32
CA PHE A 99 -3.46 4.78 4.03
C PHE A 99 -4.36 5.88 3.48
N VAL A 100 -3.82 7.09 3.27
CA VAL A 100 -4.59 8.21 2.71
C VAL A 100 -5.08 7.88 1.31
N ILE A 101 -4.21 7.38 0.45
CA ILE A 101 -4.52 7.10 -0.95
C ILE A 101 -5.57 6.02 -1.08
N GLU A 102 -5.45 4.93 -0.33
CA GLU A 102 -6.44 3.86 -0.37
C GLU A 102 -7.80 4.35 0.12
N THR A 103 -7.83 5.15 1.19
CA THR A 103 -9.04 5.83 1.65
C THR A 103 -9.64 6.74 0.57
N ASN A 104 -8.81 7.48 -0.17
CA ASN A 104 -9.26 8.31 -1.29
C ASN A 104 -9.87 7.45 -2.43
N LEU A 105 -9.26 6.32 -2.77
CA LEU A 105 -9.77 5.38 -3.77
C LEU A 105 -11.13 4.79 -3.37
N MET A 106 -11.23 4.29 -2.13
CA MET A 106 -12.50 3.76 -1.60
C MET A 106 -13.59 4.82 -1.61
N ASN A 107 -13.28 6.02 -1.14
CA ASN A 107 -14.23 7.13 -1.13
C ASN A 107 -14.62 7.61 -2.54
N PHE A 108 -13.72 7.51 -3.52
CA PHE A 108 -14.06 7.77 -4.92
C PHE A 108 -15.10 6.76 -5.42
N VAL A 109 -14.91 5.47 -5.14
CA VAL A 109 -15.89 4.42 -5.50
C VAL A 109 -17.22 4.67 -4.81
N ILE A 110 -17.23 4.97 -3.51
CA ILE A 110 -18.45 5.26 -2.74
C ILE A 110 -19.23 6.43 -3.36
N ARG A 111 -18.56 7.55 -3.66
CA ARG A 111 -19.24 8.74 -4.23
C ARG A 111 -19.79 8.52 -5.63
N ASN A 112 -19.14 7.66 -6.41
CA ASN A 112 -19.50 7.42 -7.80
C ASN A 112 -20.47 6.25 -7.99
N THR A 113 -20.82 5.53 -6.92
CA THR A 113 -21.81 4.44 -6.92
C THR A 113 -22.99 4.78 -6.01
N PRO A 114 -24.18 4.17 -6.19
CA PRO A 114 -25.34 4.45 -5.34
C PRO A 114 -25.31 3.66 -4.01
N VAL A 115 -24.12 3.38 -3.48
CA VAL A 115 -23.97 2.64 -2.23
C VAL A 115 -24.40 3.48 -1.03
N GLY A 116 -25.14 2.87 -0.11
CA GLY A 116 -25.63 3.52 1.11
C GLY A 116 -24.68 3.36 2.30
N ILE A 117 -23.37 3.58 2.10
CA ILE A 117 -22.37 3.50 3.17
C ILE A 117 -21.71 4.86 3.42
N GLU A 118 -21.35 5.09 4.68
CA GLU A 118 -20.63 6.31 5.07
C GLU A 118 -19.22 6.32 4.48
N PRO A 119 -18.68 7.50 4.13
CA PRO A 119 -17.30 7.63 3.66
C PRO A 119 -16.28 7.12 4.70
N VAL A 120 -15.24 6.46 4.22
CA VAL A 120 -14.12 6.02 5.04
C VAL A 120 -13.32 7.23 5.52
N THR A 121 -13.03 7.29 6.82
CA THR A 121 -12.40 8.47 7.47
C THR A 121 -10.92 8.30 7.79
N LEU A 122 -10.34 7.13 7.47
CA LEU A 122 -8.97 6.79 7.83
C LEU A 122 -7.93 7.52 6.95
N ARG A 123 -7.62 8.77 7.30
CA ARG A 123 -6.60 9.61 6.63
C ARG A 123 -5.55 10.08 7.65
N PRO A 124 -4.63 9.19 8.10
CA PRO A 124 -3.65 9.54 9.11
C PRO A 124 -2.62 10.55 8.56
N GLU A 125 -2.44 11.67 9.26
CA GLU A 125 -1.44 12.69 8.92
C GLU A 125 -0.12 12.47 9.68
N SER A 126 -0.16 11.72 10.78
CA SER A 126 0.97 11.49 11.68
C SER A 126 1.08 10.04 12.16
N LEU A 127 2.27 9.63 12.60
CA LEU A 127 2.48 8.31 13.21
C LEU A 127 1.62 8.06 14.46
N SER A 128 1.19 9.10 15.17
CA SER A 128 0.29 8.99 16.32
C SER A 128 -1.11 8.52 15.94
N GLU A 129 -1.57 8.88 14.75
CA GLU A 129 -2.89 8.53 14.23
C GLU A 129 -2.95 7.12 13.67
N LEU A 130 -1.81 6.47 13.46
CA LEU A 130 -1.73 5.03 13.19
C LEU A 130 -1.98 4.17 14.45
N GLY A 131 -2.16 4.79 15.62
CA GLY A 131 -2.65 4.11 16.81
C GLY A 131 -4.17 3.86 16.76
N ASN A 132 -4.68 3.01 17.66
CA ASN A 132 -6.12 2.72 17.82
C ASN A 132 -6.74 1.88 16.69
N GLN A 133 -6.11 0.75 16.36
CA GLN A 133 -6.63 -0.23 15.41
C GLN A 133 -6.73 0.27 13.96
N ALA A 134 -6.12 1.41 13.62
CA ALA A 134 -6.07 1.97 12.27
C ALA A 134 -5.72 0.93 11.20
N VAL A 135 -4.75 0.06 11.47
CA VAL A 135 -4.35 -0.99 10.51
C VAL A 135 -5.42 -2.07 10.33
N VAL A 136 -6.17 -2.40 11.39
CA VAL A 136 -7.27 -3.37 11.31
C VAL A 136 -8.49 -2.74 10.63
N GLU A 137 -8.79 -1.48 10.97
CA GLU A 137 -9.86 -0.70 10.36
C GLU A 137 -9.64 -0.55 8.85
N HIS A 138 -8.42 -0.23 8.44
CA HIS A 138 -7.98 -0.20 7.05
C HIS A 138 -8.38 -1.45 6.28
N ASP A 139 -8.01 -2.63 6.79
CA ASP A 139 -8.31 -3.89 6.12
C ASP A 139 -9.82 -4.17 6.07
N VAL A 140 -10.57 -3.82 7.12
CA VAL A 140 -12.02 -4.04 7.21
C VAL A 140 -12.77 -3.12 6.23
N ASN A 141 -12.36 -1.88 6.09
CA ASN A 141 -13.00 -0.91 5.19
C ASN A 141 -13.05 -1.41 3.74
N VAL A 142 -11.99 -2.08 3.28
CA VAL A 142 -11.92 -2.70 1.93
C VAL A 142 -13.04 -3.73 1.75
N TYR A 143 -13.29 -4.57 2.76
CA TYR A 143 -14.37 -5.56 2.72
C TYR A 143 -15.75 -4.89 2.75
N ASP A 144 -15.96 -3.92 3.63
CA ASP A 144 -17.25 -3.26 3.81
C ASP A 144 -17.68 -2.55 2.52
N VAL A 145 -16.75 -1.88 1.84
CA VAL A 145 -17.00 -1.25 0.54
C VAL A 145 -17.37 -2.29 -0.52
N LEU A 146 -16.64 -3.41 -0.62
CA LEU A 146 -16.96 -4.45 -1.61
C LEU A 146 -18.30 -5.13 -1.35
N ILE A 147 -18.62 -5.40 -0.08
CA ILE A 147 -19.91 -5.99 0.30
C ILE A 147 -21.04 -5.02 -0.05
N ALA A 148 -20.86 -3.72 0.21
CA ALA A 148 -21.85 -2.71 -0.16
C ALA A 148 -22.06 -2.59 -1.68
N LEU A 149 -21.04 -2.90 -2.48
CA LEU A 149 -21.11 -2.85 -3.93
C LEU A 149 -21.89 -4.01 -4.56
N ASP A 150 -22.05 -5.15 -3.86
CA ASP A 150 -22.73 -6.35 -4.37
C ASP A 150 -24.22 -6.10 -4.71
N VAL A 151 -24.85 -5.14 -4.03
CA VAL A 151 -26.28 -4.85 -4.16
C VAL A 151 -26.58 -3.69 -5.11
N VAL A 152 -25.57 -3.09 -5.73
CA VAL A 152 -25.74 -1.93 -6.62
C VAL A 152 -25.22 -2.20 -8.03
N PRO A 153 -25.82 -1.59 -9.06
CA PRO A 153 -25.32 -1.71 -10.42
C PRO A 153 -24.00 -0.94 -10.57
N LEU A 154 -22.96 -1.65 -11.00
CA LEU A 154 -21.69 -1.05 -11.42
C LEU A 154 -21.80 -0.62 -12.89
N VAL A 155 -21.95 0.67 -13.11
CA VAL A 155 -22.05 1.27 -14.45
C VAL A 155 -21.10 2.46 -14.55
N ALA A 156 -20.64 2.74 -15.77
CA ALA A 156 -19.89 3.95 -16.05
C ALA A 156 -20.74 5.18 -15.69
N ARG A 157 -20.12 6.16 -15.05
CA ARG A 157 -20.79 7.36 -14.57
C ARG A 157 -20.22 8.61 -15.24
N ASP A 158 -21.11 9.47 -15.70
CA ASP A 158 -20.81 10.81 -16.21
C ASP A 158 -21.87 11.80 -15.67
N PRO A 159 -21.50 12.86 -14.92
CA PRO A 159 -20.15 13.26 -14.52
C PRO A 159 -19.59 12.45 -13.34
N LEU A 160 -18.27 12.29 -13.31
CA LEU A 160 -17.50 11.70 -12.20
C LEU A 160 -17.26 12.72 -11.08
N ASP A 161 -17.32 12.25 -9.83
CA ASP A 161 -17.00 13.03 -8.63
C ASP A 161 -15.57 12.75 -8.15
N PHE A 162 -14.67 13.70 -8.44
CA PHE A 162 -13.25 13.64 -8.09
C PHE A 162 -12.88 14.39 -6.80
N ARG A 163 -13.86 14.72 -5.94
CA ARG A 163 -13.56 15.40 -4.66
C ARG A 163 -12.67 14.54 -3.77
N HIS A 164 -11.87 15.19 -2.92
CA HIS A 164 -11.03 14.55 -1.89
C HIS A 164 -10.00 13.55 -2.45
N LEU A 165 -9.36 13.89 -3.57
CA LEU A 165 -8.16 13.21 -4.07
C LEU A 165 -6.86 13.87 -3.58
N ASP A 166 -6.96 14.85 -2.67
CA ASP A 166 -5.81 15.49 -2.05
C ASP A 166 -5.11 14.55 -1.07
N ILE A 167 -3.82 14.80 -0.88
CA ILE A 167 -3.00 14.13 0.11
C ILE A 167 -2.58 15.21 1.11
N PRO A 168 -3.01 15.13 2.38
CA PRO A 168 -2.66 16.12 3.38
C PRO A 168 -1.14 16.08 3.64
N PRO A 169 -0.57 17.16 4.21
CA PRO A 169 0.84 17.16 4.59
C PRO A 169 1.13 16.07 5.61
N LEU A 170 2.02 15.13 5.26
CA LEU A 170 2.33 13.98 6.11
C LEU A 170 3.52 14.29 7.03
N ASP A 171 3.36 14.10 8.35
CA ASP A 171 4.46 14.20 9.31
C ASP A 171 5.08 12.83 9.57
N ALA A 172 6.12 12.52 8.81
CA ALA A 172 6.97 11.34 9.04
C ALA A 172 7.96 11.51 10.22
N GLU A 173 7.78 12.51 11.07
CA GLU A 173 8.63 12.85 12.22
C GLU A 173 10.13 12.93 11.81
N ARG A 174 10.42 13.57 10.67
CA ARG A 174 11.78 13.65 10.08
C ARG A 174 12.82 14.26 11.03
N HIS A 175 12.37 15.07 11.99
CA HIS A 175 13.20 15.71 13.01
C HIS A 175 13.70 14.75 14.11
N ARG A 176 13.11 13.56 14.26
CA ARG A 176 13.51 12.61 15.31
C ARG A 176 14.73 11.78 14.91
N ARG A 177 15.60 11.53 15.89
CA ARG A 177 16.70 10.58 15.74
C ARG A 177 16.17 9.14 15.79
N ARG A 178 16.59 8.34 14.81
CA ARG A 178 16.23 6.93 14.67
C ARG A 178 17.44 6.05 14.95
N LEU A 179 17.22 4.92 15.61
CA LEU A 179 18.26 3.95 15.97
C LEU A 179 18.77 3.23 14.73
N VAL A 180 17.85 2.89 13.83
CA VAL A 180 18.10 2.27 12.53
C VAL A 180 17.25 2.99 11.48
N ARG A 181 17.62 2.91 10.21
CA ARG A 181 16.87 3.45 9.07
C ARG A 181 16.53 2.34 8.08
N LEU A 182 15.55 1.52 8.43
CA LEU A 182 15.07 0.43 7.60
C LEU A 182 14.26 0.95 6.40
N ASP A 183 14.40 0.27 5.26
CA ASP A 183 13.49 0.40 4.12
C ASP A 183 12.12 -0.19 4.43
N ILE A 184 11.11 0.19 3.64
CA ILE A 184 9.72 -0.20 3.87
C ILE A 184 9.53 -1.72 3.86
N GLN A 185 10.17 -2.46 2.95
CA GLN A 185 9.96 -3.90 2.85
C GLN A 185 10.60 -4.66 4.00
N THR A 186 11.82 -4.28 4.40
CA THR A 186 12.45 -4.83 5.61
C THR A 186 11.65 -4.48 6.87
N ALA A 187 11.11 -3.27 6.96
CA ALA A 187 10.24 -2.86 8.05
C ALA A 187 8.97 -3.73 8.12
N LEU A 188 8.32 -3.97 6.98
CA LEU A 188 7.14 -4.84 6.88
C LEU A 188 7.42 -6.28 7.34
N CYS A 189 8.61 -6.84 7.04
CA CYS A 189 9.01 -8.15 7.56
C CYS A 189 8.96 -8.20 9.09
N PHE A 190 9.49 -7.18 9.77
CA PHE A 190 9.52 -7.12 11.23
C PHE A 190 8.16 -6.77 11.82
N MET A 191 7.40 -5.87 11.19
CA MET A 191 6.05 -5.50 11.62
C MET A 191 5.10 -6.70 11.57
N ASN A 192 5.24 -7.58 10.59
CA ASN A 192 4.36 -8.74 10.45
C ASN A 192 4.37 -9.69 11.67
N ILE A 193 5.47 -9.69 12.44
CA ILE A 193 5.63 -10.55 13.63
C ILE A 193 4.61 -10.19 14.73
N PRO A 194 4.58 -8.96 15.28
CA PRO A 194 3.57 -8.58 16.28
C PRO A 194 2.13 -8.68 15.77
N PHE A 195 1.86 -8.42 14.47
CA PHE A 195 0.53 -8.68 13.89
C PHE A 195 0.15 -10.15 14.00
N SER A 196 1.06 -11.07 13.64
CA SER A 196 0.80 -12.52 13.77
C SER A 196 0.60 -12.97 15.22
N VAL A 197 1.16 -12.26 16.21
CA VAL A 197 0.99 -12.55 17.66
C VAL A 197 -0.30 -11.95 18.22
N ALA A 198 -0.71 -10.74 17.80
CA ALA A 198 -1.91 -10.10 18.32
C ALA A 198 -3.20 -10.58 17.65
N LEU A 199 -3.22 -10.74 16.34
CA LEU A 199 -4.43 -11.07 15.59
C LEU A 199 -4.78 -12.55 15.70
N THR A 200 -6.06 -12.88 15.84
CA THR A 200 -6.52 -14.27 15.70
C THR A 200 -6.20 -14.81 14.30
N SER A 201 -6.19 -16.13 14.13
CA SER A 201 -5.89 -16.76 12.83
C SER A 201 -6.81 -16.27 11.71
N ASP A 202 -8.07 -15.97 12.02
CA ASP A 202 -9.06 -15.49 11.05
C ASP A 202 -8.93 -13.99 10.78
N GLU A 203 -8.64 -13.16 11.79
CA GLU A 203 -8.31 -11.74 11.60
C GLU A 203 -7.05 -11.58 10.74
N TYR A 204 -5.99 -12.32 11.04
CA TYR A 204 -4.76 -12.29 10.25
C TYR A 204 -4.99 -12.78 8.81
N ARG A 205 -5.78 -13.84 8.62
CA ARG A 205 -6.14 -14.32 7.28
C ARG A 205 -6.91 -13.25 6.50
N ARG A 206 -7.85 -12.56 7.14
CA ARG A 206 -8.63 -11.47 6.56
C ARG A 206 -7.74 -10.31 6.14
N ALA A 207 -6.86 -9.84 7.02
CA ALA A 207 -5.87 -8.79 6.73
C ALA A 207 -4.96 -9.14 5.54
N VAL A 208 -4.55 -10.41 5.41
CA VAL A 208 -3.70 -10.82 4.28
C VAL A 208 -4.50 -10.93 2.97
N HIS A 209 -5.79 -11.20 3.04
CA HIS A 209 -6.64 -11.35 1.86
C HIS A 209 -7.31 -10.04 1.42
N SER A 210 -7.38 -9.01 2.26
CA SER A 210 -7.86 -7.68 1.87
C SER A 210 -7.12 -7.18 0.62
N MET A 211 -5.79 -7.30 0.62
CA MET A 211 -4.92 -6.91 -0.51
C MET A 211 -5.17 -7.68 -1.81
N ARG A 212 -5.84 -8.84 -1.79
CA ARG A 212 -6.19 -9.54 -3.04
C ARG A 212 -7.36 -8.89 -3.77
N PHE A 213 -8.11 -8.05 -3.07
CA PHE A 213 -9.21 -7.30 -3.66
C PHE A 213 -8.76 -6.14 -4.53
N ASP A 214 -7.47 -5.83 -4.60
CA ASP A 214 -6.92 -4.82 -5.53
C ASP A 214 -7.38 -5.07 -6.97
N ASP A 215 -7.34 -6.33 -7.44
CA ASP A 215 -7.78 -6.69 -8.79
C ASP A 215 -9.29 -6.44 -8.99
N SER A 216 -10.10 -6.63 -7.94
CA SER A 216 -11.53 -6.30 -7.94
C SER A 216 -11.75 -4.79 -7.93
N PHE A 217 -11.03 -4.05 -7.10
CA PHE A 217 -11.10 -2.60 -7.02
C PHE A 217 -10.68 -1.92 -8.33
N LEU A 218 -9.60 -2.40 -8.96
CA LEU A 218 -9.17 -1.92 -10.27
C LEU A 218 -10.23 -2.16 -11.35
N GLU A 219 -10.91 -3.31 -11.32
CA GLU A 219 -12.02 -3.58 -12.24
C GLU A 219 -13.18 -2.61 -12.00
N ILE A 220 -13.54 -2.39 -10.74
CA ILE A 220 -14.61 -1.46 -10.37
C ILE A 220 -14.26 -0.03 -10.82
N LEU A 221 -13.02 0.41 -10.61
CA LEU A 221 -12.54 1.71 -11.09
C LEU A 221 -12.61 1.80 -12.62
N ALA A 222 -12.19 0.76 -13.34
CA ALA A 222 -12.28 0.71 -14.81
C ALA A 222 -13.74 0.85 -15.29
N VAL A 223 -14.68 0.16 -14.64
CA VAL A 223 -16.11 0.22 -14.99
C VAL A 223 -16.69 1.60 -14.68
N ILE A 224 -16.42 2.17 -13.50
CA ILE A 224 -16.95 3.48 -13.10
C ILE A 224 -16.43 4.59 -13.99
N THR A 225 -15.12 4.58 -14.29
CA THR A 225 -14.45 5.64 -15.05
C THR A 225 -14.54 5.46 -16.57
N GLY A 226 -14.79 4.23 -17.04
CA GLY A 226 -14.67 3.89 -18.45
C GLY A 226 -13.22 3.81 -18.97
N ASP A 227 -12.22 3.81 -18.07
CA ASP A 227 -10.80 3.78 -18.43
C ASP A 227 -10.21 2.35 -18.28
N ASP A 228 -9.81 1.76 -19.40
CA ASP A 228 -9.20 0.42 -19.44
C ASP A 228 -7.79 0.37 -18.81
N THR A 229 -7.15 1.50 -18.56
CA THR A 229 -5.82 1.57 -17.96
C THR A 229 -5.75 0.83 -16.63
N PHE A 230 -6.81 0.95 -15.80
CA PHE A 230 -6.89 0.24 -14.51
C PHE A 230 -6.83 -1.28 -14.67
N ARG A 231 -7.38 -1.83 -15.77
CA ARG A 231 -7.36 -3.28 -16.04
C ARG A 231 -5.95 -3.81 -16.32
N HIS A 232 -5.09 -2.98 -16.91
CA HIS A 232 -3.71 -3.36 -17.21
C HIS A 232 -2.81 -3.47 -15.98
N TRP A 233 -3.20 -2.87 -14.85
CA TRP A 233 -2.44 -2.93 -13.59
C TRP A 233 -2.86 -4.08 -12.68
N LYS A 234 -3.86 -4.87 -13.07
CA LYS A 234 -4.27 -6.08 -12.35
C LYS A 234 -3.09 -7.04 -12.29
N LEU A 235 -2.75 -7.52 -11.09
CA LEU A 235 -1.51 -8.26 -10.84
C LEU A 235 -1.65 -9.78 -11.04
N ALA A 236 -2.72 -10.22 -11.70
CA ALA A 236 -3.05 -11.60 -12.04
C ALA A 236 -3.23 -12.51 -10.81
N GLY A 237 -4.02 -12.05 -9.84
CA GLY A 237 -4.48 -12.86 -8.72
C GLY A 237 -6.00 -12.89 -8.70
N MET A 238 -6.62 -13.85 -9.42
CA MET A 238 -8.07 -14.08 -9.33
C MET A 238 -8.52 -13.94 -7.88
N SER A 239 -9.45 -13.05 -7.58
CA SER A 239 -9.88 -12.72 -6.20
C SER A 239 -10.38 -13.95 -5.42
N LEU A 240 -10.73 -15.01 -6.15
CA LEU A 240 -11.15 -16.32 -5.65
C LEU A 240 -10.00 -17.22 -5.15
N TRP A 241 -8.76 -16.98 -5.61
CA TRP A 241 -7.60 -17.75 -5.14
C TRP A 241 -7.22 -17.23 -3.76
N MET A 242 -7.42 -18.02 -2.70
CA MET A 242 -7.06 -17.67 -1.32
C MET A 242 -5.93 -18.59 -0.85
N ASP A 243 -4.68 -18.20 -1.11
CA ASP A 243 -3.52 -18.99 -0.70
C ASP A 243 -3.14 -18.73 0.77
N SER A 244 -2.78 -19.78 1.49
CA SER A 244 -2.38 -19.72 2.89
C SER A 244 -0.90 -19.37 3.10
N ASN A 245 -0.05 -19.48 2.06
CA ASN A 245 1.41 -19.33 2.16
C ASN A 245 1.97 -18.21 1.27
N VAL A 246 1.52 -16.99 1.51
CA VAL A 246 1.96 -15.82 0.75
C VAL A 246 3.13 -15.08 1.41
N ASP A 247 3.92 -14.42 0.57
CA ASP A 247 4.92 -13.44 0.98
C ASP A 247 4.22 -12.12 1.32
N VAL A 248 3.78 -11.99 2.57
CA VAL A 248 3.00 -10.84 3.06
C VAL A 248 3.73 -9.50 2.84
N PRO A 249 5.02 -9.33 3.22
CA PRO A 249 5.73 -8.07 2.98
C PRO A 249 5.77 -7.65 1.50
N ARG A 250 5.97 -8.62 0.60
CA ARG A 250 5.95 -8.34 -0.85
C ARG A 250 4.55 -8.00 -1.35
N MET A 251 3.51 -8.66 -0.84
CA MET A 251 2.12 -8.34 -1.18
C MET A 251 1.73 -6.94 -0.74
N VAL A 252 2.00 -6.56 0.51
CA VAL A 252 1.69 -5.21 1.04
C VAL A 252 2.38 -4.14 0.21
N TYR A 253 3.65 -4.33 -0.14
CA TYR A 253 4.36 -3.36 -0.97
C TYR A 253 3.76 -3.22 -2.38
N ARG A 254 3.34 -4.33 -2.98
CA ARG A 254 2.70 -4.32 -4.31
C ARG A 254 1.34 -3.64 -4.28
N HIS A 255 0.56 -3.96 -3.27
CA HIS A 255 -0.74 -3.35 -2.99
C HIS A 255 -0.63 -1.83 -2.88
N ALA A 256 0.26 -1.32 -2.01
CA ALA A 256 0.52 0.10 -1.90
C ALA A 256 0.93 0.76 -3.23
N LEU A 257 1.76 0.09 -4.02
CA LEU A 257 2.16 0.59 -5.34
C LEU A 257 0.98 0.64 -6.32
N VAL A 258 0.12 -0.37 -6.36
CA VAL A 258 -1.06 -0.38 -7.23
C VAL A 258 -2.04 0.74 -6.84
N CYS A 259 -2.27 0.96 -5.55
CA CYS A 259 -3.10 2.06 -5.07
C CYS A 259 -2.54 3.43 -5.51
N GLU A 260 -1.22 3.62 -5.46
CA GLU A 260 -0.57 4.84 -5.96
C GLU A 260 -0.81 5.05 -7.46
N TYR A 261 -0.66 4.00 -8.28
CA TYR A 261 -0.90 4.09 -9.72
C TYR A 261 -2.36 4.44 -10.01
N ALA A 262 -3.30 3.77 -9.33
CA ALA A 262 -4.73 4.01 -9.50
C ALA A 262 -5.10 5.44 -9.09
N HIS A 263 -4.60 5.92 -7.95
CA HIS A 263 -4.84 7.27 -7.47
C HIS A 263 -4.25 8.32 -8.42
N ALA A 264 -3.05 8.04 -8.94
CA ALA A 264 -2.42 8.95 -9.86
C ALA A 264 -3.20 9.09 -11.19
N GLN A 265 -3.77 7.98 -11.67
CA GLN A 265 -4.65 8.00 -12.83
C GLN A 265 -5.94 8.79 -12.57
N LEU A 266 -6.57 8.63 -11.40
CA LEU A 266 -7.77 9.40 -11.05
C LEU A 266 -7.48 10.91 -11.00
N VAL A 267 -6.33 11.31 -10.48
CA VAL A 267 -5.92 12.72 -10.48
C VAL A 267 -5.66 13.22 -11.92
N LYS A 268 -5.06 12.40 -12.80
CA LYS A 268 -4.93 12.72 -14.24
C LYS A 268 -6.30 12.93 -14.89
N LEU A 269 -7.26 12.03 -14.63
CA LEU A 269 -8.64 12.12 -15.13
C LEU A 269 -9.39 13.35 -14.61
N ALA A 270 -9.10 13.79 -13.37
CA ALA A 270 -9.64 15.01 -12.79
C ALA A 270 -9.06 16.31 -13.39
N GLY A 271 -8.14 16.21 -14.37
CA GLY A 271 -7.42 17.35 -14.94
C GLY A 271 -6.26 17.85 -14.09
N GLY A 272 -5.92 17.13 -13.01
CA GLY A 272 -4.73 17.38 -12.22
C GLY A 272 -3.47 16.94 -12.98
N GLN A 273 -2.42 17.76 -12.93
CA GLN A 273 -1.10 17.35 -13.39
C GLN A 273 -0.29 16.94 -12.17
N TYR A 274 0.22 15.71 -12.15
CA TYR A 274 1.45 15.47 -11.38
C TYR A 274 2.57 16.20 -12.10
N PRO A 275 3.36 17.06 -11.44
CA PRO A 275 4.48 17.74 -12.07
C PRO A 275 5.48 16.69 -12.57
N ARG A 276 5.35 16.34 -13.85
CA ARG A 276 6.35 15.64 -14.61
C ARG A 276 7.26 16.74 -15.15
N ASP A 277 8.37 17.02 -14.46
CA ASP A 277 9.44 17.89 -14.98
C ASP A 277 10.14 17.23 -16.19
N THR A 278 9.37 16.84 -17.21
CA THR A 278 9.85 16.21 -18.44
C THR A 278 9.08 16.72 -19.63
N SER A 279 9.80 17.06 -20.72
CA SER A 279 9.24 17.56 -21.98
C SER A 279 8.49 16.50 -22.80
N VAL A 280 8.37 15.26 -22.31
CA VAL A 280 7.73 14.15 -23.02
C VAL A 280 6.28 14.04 -22.59
N ALA A 281 5.37 14.42 -23.48
CA ALA A 281 3.95 14.14 -23.32
C ALA A 281 3.69 12.65 -23.61
N LEU A 282 2.91 12.00 -22.76
CA LEU A 282 2.33 10.69 -23.02
C LEU A 282 0.82 10.85 -22.90
N ASP A 283 0.15 10.70 -24.04
CA ASP A 283 -1.30 10.70 -24.15
C ASP A 283 -1.87 9.45 -23.49
#